data_AF-A0A424QSL2-F1
#
_entry.id   AF-A0A424QSL2-F1
#
_cell.length_a   1.000
_cell.length_b   1.000
_cell.length_c   1.000
_cell.angle_alpha   90.00
_cell.angle_beta   90.00
_cell.angle_gamma   90.00
#
_symmetry.space_group_name_H-M   'P 1'
#
loop_
_entity.id
_entity.type
_entity.pdbx_description
1 polymer ?
#
loop_
_entity_poly.entity_id
_entity_poly.type
_entity_poly.pdbx_seq_one_letter_code
_entity_poly.pdbx_strand_id
1 'polypeptide(L)'
;MGFKVELEVKDHKDKDKVLELRYEDEVLKTGKKLVKGSTIKLIFGSGDKGKPIELPDFKGMNIYLATQKAREIGIELEVQYYDTVLSIRDSNFAVIYSQYPDPLINKKSVISIGSVVTINANLTTPLDTIYAKDTVSLNFDN
;
A
#
# COMPACT_ATOMS: atom_id res chain seq x y z
N MET A 1 -24.69 16.79 27.75
CA MET A 1 -24.63 16.49 26.30
C MET A 1 -25.42 15.21 26.06
N GLY A 2 -26.21 15.10 24.99
CA GLY A 2 -27.23 14.04 24.86
C GLY A 2 -27.22 13.33 23.51
N PHE A 3 -26.10 13.36 22.78
CA PHE A 3 -25.96 12.63 21.53
C PHE A 3 -25.51 11.19 21.80
N LYS A 4 -25.94 10.28 20.94
CA LYS A 4 -25.36 8.94 20.84
C LYS A 4 -24.22 8.98 19.84
N VAL A 5 -23.17 8.19 20.06
CA VAL A 5 -21.99 8.18 19.20
C VAL A 5 -21.76 6.77 18.68
N GLU A 6 -21.68 6.65 17.35
CA GLU A 6 -21.19 5.47 16.66
C GLU A 6 -19.76 5.74 16.19
N LEU A 7 -18.90 4.74 16.31
CA LEU A 7 -17.48 4.85 15.98
C LEU A 7 -17.21 4.11 14.67
N GLU A 8 -16.58 4.79 13.72
CA GLU A 8 -16.14 4.19 12.46
C GLU A 8 -14.64 4.47 12.27
N VAL A 9 -13.86 3.40 12.07
CA VAL A 9 -12.44 3.52 11.75
C VAL A 9 -12.29 3.76 10.25
N LYS A 10 -11.50 4.76 9.89
CA LYS A 10 -11.06 4.98 8.51
C LYS A 10 -9.55 4.80 8.43
N ASP A 11 -9.12 4.11 7.39
CA ASP A 11 -7.70 3.96 7.08
C ASP A 11 -7.04 5.34 6.87
N HIS A 12 -6.15 5.72 7.79
CA HIS A 12 -5.54 7.05 7.82
C HIS A 12 -4.27 7.08 8.69
N LYS A 13 -3.37 8.03 8.42
CA LYS A 13 -2.08 8.11 9.13
C LYS A 13 -2.15 8.58 10.59
N ASP A 14 -3.19 9.35 10.89
CA ASP A 14 -3.34 9.99 12.19
C ASP A 14 -4.18 9.14 13.13
N LYS A 15 -3.52 8.37 13.99
CA LYS A 15 -4.15 7.48 14.97
C LYS A 15 -5.07 8.24 15.93
N ASP A 16 -6.28 7.72 16.13
CA ASP A 16 -7.27 8.22 17.09
C ASP A 16 -7.67 9.70 16.88
N LYS A 17 -7.34 10.29 15.73
CA LYS A 17 -7.75 11.64 15.36
C LYS A 17 -9.10 11.58 14.66
N VAL A 18 -10.02 12.44 15.11
CA VAL A 18 -11.31 12.65 14.43
C VAL A 18 -11.02 13.26 13.07
N LEU A 19 -11.42 12.55 12.03
CA LEU A 19 -11.27 12.98 10.63
C LEU A 19 -12.54 13.67 10.16
N GLU A 20 -13.69 13.15 10.58
CA GLU A 20 -14.99 13.58 10.09
C GLU A 20 -16.08 13.21 11.11
N LEU A 21 -17.11 14.04 11.20
CA LEU A 21 -18.35 13.70 11.89
C LEU A 21 -19.46 13.62 10.86
N ARG A 22 -20.27 12.57 10.91
CA ARG A 22 -21.46 12.43 10.07
C ARG A 22 -22.73 12.37 10.89
N TYR A 23 -23.78 12.93 10.35
CA TYR A 23 -25.14 12.70 10.80
C TYR A 23 -25.90 12.16 9.61
N GLU A 24 -26.44 10.95 9.76
CA GLU A 24 -26.92 10.16 8.63
C GLU A 24 -25.77 10.00 7.60
N ASP A 25 -26.00 10.30 6.33
CA ASP A 25 -24.97 10.20 5.27
C ASP A 25 -24.29 11.54 4.96
N GLU A 26 -24.55 12.59 5.74
CA GLU A 26 -23.99 13.92 5.52
C GLU A 26 -22.83 14.26 6.47
N VAL A 27 -21.79 14.89 5.93
CA VAL A 27 -20.71 15.49 6.71
C VAL A 27 -21.24 16.67 7.53
N LEU A 28 -21.05 16.60 8.84
CA LEU A 28 -21.41 17.68 9.76
C LEU A 28 -20.39 18.81 9.67
N LYS A 29 -20.88 20.01 9.36
CA LYS A 29 -20.13 21.25 9.50
C LYS A 29 -20.33 21.86 10.88
N THR A 30 -19.30 22.53 11.39
CA THR A 30 -19.36 23.27 12.65
C THR A 30 -20.55 24.24 12.67
N GLY A 31 -21.27 24.27 13.79
CA GLY A 31 -22.42 25.17 13.98
C GLY A 31 -23.78 24.62 13.52
N LYS A 32 -23.84 23.44 12.87
CA LYS A 32 -25.12 22.78 12.55
C LYS A 32 -25.84 22.41 13.84
N LYS A 33 -27.09 22.87 14.00
CA LYS A 33 -27.94 22.51 15.13
C LYS A 33 -28.48 21.09 14.92
N LEU A 34 -28.35 20.25 15.94
CA LEU A 34 -28.86 18.88 15.93
C LEU A 34 -29.81 18.68 17.12
N VAL A 35 -30.77 17.79 16.95
CA VAL A 35 -31.73 17.45 18.01
C VAL A 35 -31.01 16.65 19.09
N LYS A 36 -31.31 16.95 20.35
CA LYS A 36 -30.78 16.17 21.48
C LYS A 36 -31.27 14.72 21.34
N GLY A 37 -30.36 13.75 21.46
CA GLY A 37 -30.67 12.33 21.28
C GLY A 37 -30.24 11.77 19.93
N SER A 38 -29.92 12.63 18.95
CA SER A 38 -29.41 12.20 17.65
C SER A 38 -28.15 11.34 17.78
N THR A 39 -28.04 10.34 16.91
CA THR A 39 -26.83 9.55 16.74
C THR A 39 -25.91 10.23 15.74
N ILE A 40 -24.66 10.42 16.11
CA ILE A 40 -23.61 10.98 15.26
C ILE A 40 -22.59 9.87 15.04
N LYS A 41 -22.15 9.71 13.80
CA LYS A 41 -21.04 8.84 13.48
C LYS A 41 -19.74 9.63 13.54
N LEU A 42 -18.81 9.20 14.39
CA LEU A 42 -17.48 9.76 14.53
C LEU A 42 -16.50 8.87 13.76
N ILE A 43 -15.93 9.44 12.71
CA ILE A 43 -14.94 8.78 11.87
C ILE A 43 -13.55 9.20 12.38
N PHE A 44 -12.73 8.22 12.75
CA PHE A 44 -11.38 8.45 13.26
C PHE A 44 -10.33 7.62 12.53
N GLY A 45 -9.10 8.11 12.52
CA GLY A 45 -8.00 7.48 11.81
C GLY A 45 -7.45 6.25 12.53
N SER A 46 -7.19 5.18 11.76
CA SER A 46 -6.60 3.94 12.26
C SER A 46 -5.18 4.12 12.80
N GLY A 47 -4.39 5.02 12.19
CA GLY A 47 -2.96 5.15 12.49
C GLY A 47 -2.10 4.03 11.88
N ASP A 48 -2.69 3.20 11.02
CA ASP A 48 -2.00 2.10 10.36
C ASP A 48 -1.25 2.56 9.10
N LYS A 49 -1.64 3.70 8.54
CA LYS A 49 -0.83 4.44 7.55
C LYS A 49 0.21 5.31 8.27
N GLY A 50 1.33 5.59 7.63
CA GLY A 50 2.27 6.59 8.17
C GLY A 50 3.34 6.08 9.15
N LYS A 51 3.28 4.82 9.61
CA LYS A 51 4.41 4.25 10.36
C LYS A 51 5.64 4.16 9.44
N PRO A 52 6.79 4.73 9.83
CA PRO A 52 8.00 4.64 9.03
C PRO A 52 8.48 3.20 8.99
N ILE A 53 8.78 2.72 7.78
CA ILE A 53 9.43 1.44 7.50
C ILE A 53 10.62 1.69 6.58
N GLU A 54 11.63 0.84 6.68
CA GLU A 54 12.71 0.82 5.71
C GLU A 54 12.14 0.52 4.32
N LEU A 55 12.51 1.31 3.33
CA LEU A 55 12.17 1.13 1.92
C LEU A 55 12.92 -0.09 1.39
N PRO A 56 12.23 -1.17 1.02
CA PRO A 56 12.89 -2.34 0.46
C PRO A 56 13.48 -2.03 -0.92
N ASP A 57 14.59 -2.68 -1.22
CA ASP A 57 15.09 -2.79 -2.59
C ASP A 57 14.47 -4.02 -3.24
N PHE A 58 13.59 -3.79 -4.22
CA PHE A 58 12.92 -4.81 -5.01
C PHE A 58 13.68 -5.14 -6.30
N LYS A 59 14.75 -4.40 -6.64
CA LYS A 59 15.54 -4.65 -7.85
C LYS A 59 16.11 -6.07 -7.85
N GLY A 60 16.09 -6.71 -9.02
CA GLY A 60 16.56 -8.07 -9.22
C GLY A 60 15.54 -9.16 -8.84
N MET A 61 14.45 -8.83 -8.15
CA MET A 61 13.33 -9.77 -7.91
C MET A 61 12.43 -9.86 -9.14
N ASN A 62 11.73 -10.99 -9.29
CA ASN A 62 10.58 -11.03 -10.18
C ASN A 62 9.34 -10.38 -9.53
N ILE A 63 8.36 -10.00 -10.35
CA ILE A 63 7.12 -9.35 -9.87
C ILE A 63 6.37 -10.20 -8.86
N TYR A 64 6.35 -11.52 -9.04
CA TYR A 64 5.68 -12.42 -8.10
C TYR A 64 6.25 -12.25 -6.68
N LEU A 65 7.58 -12.41 -6.52
CA LEU A 65 8.23 -12.35 -5.22
C LEU A 65 8.12 -10.94 -4.62
N ALA A 66 8.32 -9.91 -5.43
CA ALA A 66 8.23 -8.53 -4.99
C ALA A 66 6.83 -8.19 -4.47
N THR A 67 5.78 -8.66 -5.16
CA THR A 67 4.38 -8.44 -4.76
C THR A 67 4.07 -9.11 -3.42
N GLN A 68 4.54 -10.33 -3.20
CA GLN A 68 4.34 -11.04 -1.94
C GLN A 68 5.05 -10.31 -0.78
N LYS A 69 6.32 -9.94 -0.97
CA LYS A 69 7.09 -9.19 0.03
C LYS A 69 6.49 -7.83 0.33
N ALA A 70 6.04 -7.08 -0.69
CA ALA A 70 5.41 -5.78 -0.51
C ALA A 70 4.11 -5.89 0.30
N ARG A 71 3.27 -6.90 0.02
CA ARG A 71 2.03 -7.15 0.76
C ARG A 71 2.28 -7.46 2.23
N GLU A 72 3.31 -8.24 2.56
CA GLU A 72 3.67 -8.59 3.95
C GLU A 72 3.99 -7.38 4.82
N ILE A 73 4.50 -6.30 4.22
CA ILE A 73 4.90 -5.07 4.92
C ILE A 73 3.99 -3.88 4.61
N GLY A 74 2.86 -4.12 3.94
CA GLY A 74 1.84 -3.11 3.63
C GLY A 74 2.30 -2.03 2.66
N ILE A 75 3.12 -2.39 1.66
CA ILE A 75 3.49 -1.54 0.52
C ILE A 75 2.66 -1.93 -0.69
N GLU A 76 2.23 -0.93 -1.46
CA GLU A 76 1.61 -1.13 -2.77
C GLU A 76 2.66 -0.96 -3.88
N LEU A 77 2.65 -1.85 -4.88
CA LEU A 77 3.54 -1.76 -6.04
C LEU A 77 2.75 -1.31 -7.26
N GLU A 78 3.21 -0.24 -7.90
CA GLU A 78 2.73 0.18 -9.21
C GLU A 78 3.72 -0.32 -10.27
N VAL A 79 3.30 -1.27 -11.10
CA VAL A 79 4.18 -1.94 -12.05
C VAL A 79 4.07 -1.34 -13.44
N GLN A 80 5.20 -0.93 -14.00
CA GLN A 80 5.35 -0.50 -15.38
C GLN A 80 6.16 -1.55 -16.15
N TYR A 81 5.54 -2.15 -17.16
CA TYR A 81 6.23 -3.12 -18.02
C TYR A 81 6.87 -2.43 -19.21
N TYR A 82 8.17 -2.67 -19.40
CA TYR A 82 8.85 -2.29 -20.62
C TYR A 82 8.94 -3.54 -21.51
N ASP A 83 8.17 -3.53 -22.60
CA ASP A 83 8.04 -4.59 -23.61
C ASP A 83 7.52 -5.98 -23.13
N THR A 84 7.23 -6.85 -24.11
CA THR A 84 7.06 -8.31 -24.11
C THR A 84 6.26 -9.03 -23.00
N VAL A 85 5.60 -8.32 -22.09
CA VAL A 85 4.68 -8.92 -21.11
C VAL A 85 3.29 -9.04 -21.71
N LEU A 86 2.95 -10.25 -22.16
CA LEU A 86 1.69 -10.53 -22.87
C LEU A 86 0.72 -11.40 -22.07
N SER A 87 1.19 -12.02 -20.99
CA SER A 87 0.40 -12.92 -20.14
C SER A 87 0.66 -12.69 -18.64
N ILE A 88 -0.23 -13.25 -17.81
CA ILE A 88 -0.04 -13.28 -16.35
C ILE A 88 1.26 -14.01 -15.99
N ARG A 89 1.59 -15.07 -16.74
CA ARG A 89 2.83 -15.82 -16.56
C ARG A 89 4.03 -14.91 -16.83
N ASP A 90 4.03 -14.19 -17.95
CA ASP A 90 5.10 -13.25 -18.30
C ASP A 90 5.24 -12.14 -17.25
N SER A 91 4.10 -11.60 -16.80
CA SER A 91 4.03 -10.60 -15.73
C SER A 91 4.72 -11.10 -14.46
N ASN A 92 4.41 -12.33 -14.02
CA ASN A 92 5.00 -12.91 -12.81
C ASN A 92 6.51 -13.18 -12.92
N PHE A 93 7.00 -13.49 -14.13
CA PHE A 93 8.43 -13.74 -14.39
C PHE A 93 9.24 -12.47 -14.70
N ALA A 94 8.60 -11.37 -15.05
CA ALA A 94 9.28 -10.12 -15.32
C ALA A 94 10.11 -9.68 -14.10
N VAL A 95 11.34 -9.23 -14.36
CA VAL A 95 12.32 -8.86 -13.34
C VAL A 95 12.38 -7.36 -13.23
N ILE A 96 12.36 -6.88 -11.99
CA ILE A 96 12.42 -5.46 -11.65
C ILE A 96 13.85 -4.97 -11.87
N TYR A 97 14.02 -4.03 -12.80
CA TYR A 97 15.32 -3.43 -13.08
C TYR A 97 15.48 -2.03 -12.47
N SER A 98 14.37 -1.39 -12.09
CA SER A 98 14.41 -0.10 -11.39
C SER A 98 13.16 0.13 -10.55
N GLN A 99 13.30 1.00 -9.55
CA GLN A 99 12.21 1.42 -8.68
C GLN A 99 12.30 2.91 -8.34
N TYR A 100 11.15 3.49 -7.99
CA TYR A 100 11.04 4.82 -7.44
C TYR A 100 10.06 4.82 -6.25
N PRO A 101 10.45 5.35 -5.08
CA PRO A 101 11.79 5.85 -4.73
C PRO A 101 12.88 4.76 -4.77
N ASP A 102 14.12 5.16 -5.06
CA ASP A 102 15.29 4.26 -5.02
C ASP A 102 15.93 4.32 -3.61
N PRO A 103 16.05 3.19 -2.89
CA PRO A 103 16.56 3.14 -1.52
C PRO A 103 18.06 3.44 -1.43
N LEU A 104 18.80 3.35 -2.54
CA LEU A 104 20.24 3.61 -2.60
C LEU A 104 20.56 5.08 -2.88
N ILE A 105 19.56 5.87 -3.31
CA ILE A 105 19.75 7.28 -3.68
C ILE A 105 19.42 8.18 -2.48
N ASN A 106 20.34 9.10 -2.15
CA ASN A 106 20.17 10.15 -1.11
C ASN A 106 19.90 9.68 0.33
N LYS A 107 20.12 8.39 0.66
CA LYS A 107 19.84 7.82 2.01
C LYS A 107 18.42 8.09 2.53
N LYS A 108 17.46 8.37 1.64
CA LYS A 108 16.04 8.47 1.98
C LYS A 108 15.45 7.07 1.89
N SER A 109 15.79 6.26 2.88
CA SER A 109 15.49 4.83 2.92
C SER A 109 14.25 4.53 3.75
N VAL A 110 13.39 5.52 4.01
CA VAL A 110 12.20 5.34 4.86
C VAL A 110 10.96 5.82 4.13
N ILE A 111 9.97 4.93 4.03
CA ILE A 111 8.63 5.24 3.53
C ILE A 111 7.60 4.90 4.60
N SER A 112 6.35 5.32 4.40
CA SER A 112 5.26 4.96 5.30
C SER A 112 4.60 3.66 4.87
N ILE A 113 4.10 2.85 5.81
CA ILE A 113 3.14 1.80 5.48
C ILE A 113 1.96 2.42 4.71
N GLY A 114 1.51 1.72 3.65
CA GLY A 114 0.50 2.16 2.70
C GLY A 114 1.03 3.10 1.61
N SER A 115 2.35 3.25 1.49
CA SER A 115 2.96 3.99 0.36
C SER A 115 2.95 3.14 -0.91
N VAL A 116 2.93 3.82 -2.05
CA VAL A 116 3.10 3.22 -3.37
C VAL A 116 4.57 3.34 -3.79
N VAL A 117 5.14 2.26 -4.28
CA VAL A 117 6.45 2.23 -4.94
C VAL A 117 6.23 1.89 -6.40
N THR A 118 6.69 2.77 -7.29
CA THR A 118 6.64 2.54 -8.73
C THR A 118 7.85 1.68 -9.13
N ILE A 119 7.61 0.60 -9.85
CA ILE A 119 8.66 -0.33 -10.32
C ILE A 119 8.58 -0.51 -11.82
N ASN A 120 9.74 -0.57 -12.47
CA ASN A 120 9.83 -0.95 -13.88
C ASN A 120 10.38 -2.37 -14.01
N ALA A 121 9.72 -3.19 -14.80
CA ALA A 121 10.08 -4.59 -15.02
C ALA A 121 10.01 -5.00 -16.49
N ASN A 122 10.80 -6.01 -16.85
CA ASN A 122 10.80 -6.61 -18.19
C ASN A 122 11.25 -8.08 -18.11
N LEU A 123 11.12 -8.82 -19.22
CA LEU A 123 11.57 -10.22 -19.31
C LEU A 123 13.06 -10.35 -19.69
N THR A 124 13.70 -9.27 -20.13
CA THR A 124 15.09 -9.29 -20.62
C THR A 124 16.12 -9.11 -19.51
N THR A 125 15.73 -8.53 -18.38
CA THR A 125 16.58 -8.41 -17.20
C THR A 125 16.70 -9.79 -16.53
N PRO A 126 17.93 -10.29 -16.30
CA PRO A 126 18.11 -11.57 -15.63
C PRO A 126 17.70 -11.48 -14.16
N LEU A 127 17.04 -12.54 -13.67
CA LEU A 127 16.74 -12.69 -12.26
C LEU A 127 18.05 -12.75 -11.45
N ASP A 128 18.12 -12.00 -10.36
CA ASP A 128 19.28 -12.08 -9.48
C ASP A 128 19.35 -13.44 -8.79
N THR A 129 20.53 -14.04 -8.76
CA THR A 129 20.73 -15.43 -8.31
C THR A 129 20.34 -15.62 -6.85
N ILE A 130 20.42 -14.56 -6.05
CA ILE A 130 19.99 -14.57 -4.64
C ILE A 130 18.50 -14.86 -4.48
N TYR A 131 17.67 -14.57 -5.48
CA TYR A 131 16.22 -14.80 -5.47
C TYR A 131 15.81 -16.06 -6.24
N ALA A 132 16.75 -16.79 -6.86
CA ALA A 132 16.44 -17.97 -7.68
C ALA A 132 15.66 -19.03 -6.90
N LYS A 133 16.01 -19.29 -5.63
CA LYS A 133 15.31 -20.30 -4.81
C LYS A 133 13.89 -19.89 -4.43
N ASP A 134 13.70 -18.61 -4.15
CA ASP A 134 12.43 -18.04 -3.70
C ASP A 134 11.41 -17.90 -4.84
N THR A 135 11.88 -17.93 -6.08
CA THR A 135 11.08 -17.74 -7.30
C THR A 135 10.82 -19.03 -8.08
N VAL A 136 11.73 -20.01 -8.01
CA VAL A 136 11.63 -21.29 -8.73
C VAL A 136 10.67 -22.29 -8.05
N SER A 137 10.27 -22.03 -6.81
CA SER A 137 9.38 -22.91 -6.03
C SER A 137 7.90 -22.88 -6.43
N LEU A 138 7.55 -22.11 -7.46
CA LEU A 138 6.17 -21.89 -7.89
C LEU A 138 6.01 -22.40 -9.32
N ASN A 139 5.96 -23.73 -9.44
CA ASN A 139 5.34 -24.35 -10.59
C ASN A 139 3.91 -23.83 -10.63
N PHE A 140 3.62 -22.97 -11.61
CA PHE A 140 2.26 -22.55 -11.94
C PHE A 140 1.56 -23.74 -12.60
N ASP A 141 1.26 -24.77 -11.81
CA ASP A 141 0.31 -25.82 -12.18
C ASP A 141 -1.10 -25.25 -11.96
N ASN A 142 -1.71 -24.79 -13.06
CA ASN A 142 -3.13 -24.89 -13.38
C ASN A 142 -3.36 -24.49 -14.84
#